data_AF-A0A1Y6FMQ1-F1
#
_entry.id   AF-A0A1Y6FMQ1-F1
#
_cell.length_a   1.000
_cell.length_b   1.000
_cell.length_c   1.000
_cell.angle_alpha   90.00
_cell.angle_beta   90.00
_cell.angle_gamma   90.00
#
_symmetry.space_group_name_H-M   'P 1'
#
loop_
_entity.id
_entity.type
_entity.pdbx_description
1 polymer ?
#
loop_
_entity_poly.entity_id
_entity_poly.type
_entity_poly.pdbx_seq_one_letter_code
_entity_poly.pdbx_strand_id
1 'polypeptide(L)'
;MSETSIKIKDLCEKWRNSVKYEDGSVSYTLEGEKYRLLTTGIQFHEFDFEDTQTACKELTSIRAESLDHSYFRAWVAELIFSEFEYFSENEMGLQQLFSACVRASLTGKASYKINFEEAKSFNKSVDFNTIDLARHSSLIFSQLSFPLLEGVLKKSCKEYVDSSGKVLKNFTVPKHIHPKEVFRVNDPVRVSSLKVLLYLLHAKISNLDLHIQLTEMFQIIEKTWNVNNALNTIYKWRNSSLHGTDIYHSIGSTVFNLVTIIALDGIKGKFETAIPYIRQKIDRRVSSRLNDTSDSYQRANWEFYPPF
;
A
#
# COMPACT_ATOMS: atom_id res chain seq x y z
N MET A 1 -22.36 -0.90 0.70
CA MET A 1 -21.74 -1.75 -0.32
C MET A 1 -22.34 -1.45 -1.67
N SER A 2 -21.60 -0.64 -2.42
CA SER A 2 -21.88 -0.32 -3.82
C SER A 2 -21.84 -1.57 -4.71
N GLU A 3 -22.43 -1.47 -5.91
CA GLU A 3 -22.37 -2.51 -6.94
C GLU A 3 -20.92 -2.78 -7.40
N THR A 4 -20.11 -1.72 -7.48
CA THR A 4 -18.68 -1.81 -7.80
C THR A 4 -17.91 -2.59 -6.75
N SER A 5 -18.14 -2.32 -5.46
CA SER A 5 -17.52 -3.05 -4.36
C SER A 5 -17.87 -4.54 -4.38
N ILE A 6 -19.13 -4.90 -4.69
CA ILE A 6 -19.55 -6.31 -4.88
C ILE A 6 -18.76 -6.94 -6.03
N LYS A 7 -18.66 -6.24 -7.17
CA LYS A 7 -17.93 -6.72 -8.34
C LYS A 7 -16.44 -6.90 -8.08
N ILE A 8 -15.80 -5.98 -7.36
CA ILE A 8 -14.38 -6.08 -6.97
C ILE A 8 -14.14 -7.35 -6.15
N LYS A 9 -15.00 -7.63 -5.15
CA LYS A 9 -14.90 -8.83 -4.31
C LYS A 9 -15.03 -10.11 -5.13
N ASP A 10 -16.05 -10.21 -5.96
CA ASP A 10 -16.30 -11.38 -6.82
C ASP A 10 -15.12 -11.65 -7.77
N LEU A 11 -14.61 -10.60 -8.43
CA LEU A 11 -13.48 -10.71 -9.35
C LEU A 11 -12.19 -11.13 -8.65
N CYS A 12 -11.87 -10.49 -7.53
CA CYS A 12 -10.69 -10.85 -6.75
C CYS A 12 -10.79 -12.26 -6.15
N GLU A 13 -11.97 -12.70 -5.72
CA GLU A 13 -12.19 -14.07 -5.26
C GLU A 13 -11.98 -15.09 -6.38
N LYS A 14 -12.59 -14.87 -7.55
CA LYS A 14 -12.39 -15.71 -8.74
C LYS A 14 -10.92 -15.76 -9.16
N TRP A 15 -10.26 -14.60 -9.18
CA TRP A 15 -8.83 -14.54 -9.49
C TRP A 15 -8.01 -15.32 -8.47
N ARG A 16 -8.22 -15.10 -7.17
CA ARG A 16 -7.54 -15.81 -6.08
C ARG A 16 -7.71 -17.33 -6.18
N ASN A 17 -8.88 -17.80 -6.58
CA ASN A 17 -9.17 -19.23 -6.74
C ASN A 17 -8.55 -19.82 -8.01
N SER A 18 -8.38 -19.02 -9.07
CA SER A 18 -7.77 -19.44 -10.35
C SER A 18 -6.23 -19.54 -10.34
N VAL A 19 -5.56 -18.98 -9.33
CA VAL A 19 -4.09 -18.91 -9.25
C VAL A 19 -3.49 -19.82 -8.17
N LYS A 20 -4.31 -20.56 -7.43
CA LYS A 20 -3.88 -21.50 -6.39
C LYS A 20 -3.79 -22.92 -6.94
N TYR A 21 -2.66 -23.58 -6.74
CA TYR A 21 -2.55 -25.04 -6.90
C TYR A 21 -2.72 -25.77 -5.55
N GLU A 22 -2.98 -27.08 -5.60
CA GLU A 22 -3.22 -27.94 -4.43
C GLU A 22 -2.04 -27.97 -3.42
N ASP A 23 -0.83 -27.67 -3.87
CA ASP A 23 0.38 -27.60 -3.05
C ASP A 23 0.59 -26.23 -2.36
N GLY A 24 -0.31 -25.27 -2.58
CA GLY A 24 -0.21 -23.91 -2.04
C GLY A 24 0.72 -22.98 -2.82
N SER A 25 1.30 -23.43 -3.93
CA SER A 25 2.05 -22.58 -4.87
C SER A 25 1.09 -21.68 -5.67
N VAL A 26 1.64 -20.58 -6.19
CA VAL A 26 0.90 -19.57 -6.94
C VAL A 26 1.45 -19.55 -8.37
N SER A 27 0.58 -19.72 -9.37
CA SER A 27 0.95 -19.64 -10.77
C SER A 27 -0.04 -18.81 -11.57
N TYR A 28 0.50 -18.02 -12.50
CA TYR A 28 -0.30 -17.21 -13.42
C TYR A 28 -0.89 -18.12 -14.49
N THR A 29 -2.17 -18.45 -14.34
CA THR A 29 -2.92 -19.10 -15.41
C THR A 29 -3.51 -18.02 -16.33
N LEU A 30 -3.50 -18.25 -17.64
CA LEU A 30 -4.20 -17.37 -18.61
C LEU A 30 -5.68 -17.22 -18.25
N GLU A 31 -6.25 -18.22 -17.59
CA GLU A 31 -7.62 -18.18 -17.12
C GLU A 31 -7.86 -17.19 -15.98
N GLY A 32 -6.87 -16.97 -15.10
CA GLY A 32 -6.98 -15.99 -14.02
C GLY A 32 -6.95 -14.54 -14.49
N GLU A 33 -6.23 -14.25 -15.58
CA GLU A 33 -6.07 -12.90 -16.12
C GLU A 33 -7.41 -12.25 -16.54
N LYS A 34 -8.43 -13.05 -16.89
CA LYS A 34 -9.77 -12.55 -17.27
C LYS A 34 -10.54 -11.96 -16.08
N TYR A 35 -10.17 -12.33 -14.85
CA TYR A 35 -10.79 -11.84 -13.62
C TYR A 35 -10.10 -10.62 -13.04
N ARG A 36 -9.01 -10.15 -13.65
CA ARG A 36 -8.30 -8.96 -13.19
C ARG A 36 -9.15 -7.70 -13.34
N LEU A 37 -9.06 -6.80 -12.36
CA LEU A 37 -9.90 -5.61 -12.29
C LEU A 37 -9.76 -4.78 -13.57
N LEU A 38 -8.52 -4.47 -13.97
CA LEU A 38 -8.24 -3.68 -15.19
C LEU A 38 -8.75 -4.39 -16.46
N THR A 39 -8.59 -5.71 -16.56
CA THR A 39 -9.05 -6.50 -17.72
C THR A 39 -10.57 -6.47 -17.87
N THR A 40 -11.30 -6.32 -16.78
CA THR A 40 -12.77 -6.23 -16.76
C THR A 40 -13.32 -4.81 -16.93
N GLY A 41 -12.44 -3.85 -17.26
CA GLY A 41 -12.79 -2.46 -17.49
C GLY A 41 -12.89 -1.60 -16.22
N ILE A 42 -12.60 -2.14 -15.03
CA ILE A 42 -12.60 -1.36 -13.80
C ILE A 42 -11.45 -0.36 -13.81
N GLN A 43 -11.78 0.93 -13.65
CA GLN A 43 -10.83 2.02 -13.56
C GLN A 43 -10.68 2.50 -12.11
N PHE A 44 -9.47 2.43 -11.57
CA PHE A 44 -9.22 2.80 -10.16
C PHE A 44 -9.58 4.26 -9.84
N HIS A 45 -9.39 5.19 -10.78
CA HIS A 45 -9.73 6.60 -10.56
C HIS A 45 -11.24 6.86 -10.46
N GLU A 46 -12.08 5.90 -10.86
CA GLU A 46 -13.54 5.95 -10.72
C GLU A 46 -14.03 5.46 -9.34
N PHE A 47 -13.14 4.96 -8.49
CA PHE A 47 -13.51 4.47 -7.16
C PHE A 47 -13.97 5.60 -6.23
N ASP A 48 -15.06 5.34 -5.52
CA ASP A 48 -15.42 6.09 -4.31
C ASP A 48 -14.62 5.59 -3.09
N PHE A 49 -14.94 6.10 -1.90
CA PHE A 49 -14.24 5.70 -0.69
C PHE A 49 -14.39 4.20 -0.36
N GLU A 50 -15.62 3.66 -0.49
CA GLU A 50 -15.93 2.26 -0.17
C GLU A 50 -15.24 1.30 -1.14
N ASP A 51 -15.25 1.64 -2.43
CA ASP A 51 -14.58 0.90 -3.50
C ASP A 51 -13.07 0.88 -3.31
N THR A 52 -12.48 2.02 -2.91
CA THR A 52 -11.05 2.13 -2.66
C THR A 52 -10.64 1.25 -1.47
N GLN A 53 -11.41 1.25 -0.39
CA GLN A 53 -11.18 0.37 0.77
C GLN A 53 -11.36 -1.11 0.40
N THR A 54 -12.40 -1.43 -0.38
CA THR A 54 -12.67 -2.80 -0.85
C THR A 54 -11.53 -3.33 -1.72
N ALA A 55 -11.08 -2.55 -2.71
CA ALA A 55 -9.94 -2.92 -3.55
C ALA A 55 -8.66 -3.12 -2.72
N CYS A 56 -8.40 -2.27 -1.72
CA CYS A 56 -7.26 -2.42 -0.83
C CYS A 56 -7.25 -3.79 -0.12
N LYS A 57 -8.39 -4.17 0.46
CA LYS A 57 -8.55 -5.44 1.18
C LYS A 57 -8.44 -6.63 0.25
N GLU A 58 -9.15 -6.58 -0.87
CA GLU A 58 -9.18 -7.69 -1.82
C GLU A 58 -7.82 -7.90 -2.51
N LEU A 59 -7.10 -6.85 -2.88
CA LEU A 59 -5.74 -6.99 -3.41
C LEU A 59 -4.76 -7.50 -2.35
N THR A 60 -4.95 -7.18 -1.06
CA THR A 60 -4.13 -7.75 0.04
C THR A 60 -4.25 -9.28 0.15
N SER A 61 -5.42 -9.82 -0.21
CA SER A 61 -5.68 -11.25 -0.17
C SER A 61 -5.03 -12.04 -1.31
N ILE A 62 -4.51 -11.35 -2.33
CA ILE A 62 -3.91 -11.94 -3.52
C ILE A 62 -2.39 -11.79 -3.39
N ARG A 63 -1.69 -12.91 -3.28
CA ARG A 63 -0.23 -12.91 -3.12
C ARG A 63 0.52 -12.62 -4.42
N ALA A 64 -0.12 -12.92 -5.54
CA ALA A 64 0.39 -12.69 -6.89
C ALA A 64 0.35 -11.20 -7.24
N GLU A 65 1.51 -10.59 -7.45
CA GLU A 65 1.58 -9.20 -7.88
C GLU A 65 1.08 -9.05 -9.32
N SER A 66 0.36 -7.97 -9.61
CA SER A 66 -0.12 -7.68 -10.96
C SER A 66 -0.11 -6.18 -11.27
N LEU A 67 -0.54 -5.81 -12.48
CA LEU A 67 -0.75 -4.39 -12.78
C LEU A 67 -1.89 -3.82 -11.92
N ASP A 68 -2.85 -4.63 -11.46
CA ASP A 68 -3.95 -4.14 -10.62
C ASP A 68 -3.40 -3.58 -9.31
N HIS A 69 -2.44 -4.29 -8.70
CA HIS A 69 -1.71 -3.81 -7.52
C HIS A 69 -0.96 -2.52 -7.79
N SER A 70 -0.34 -2.41 -8.96
CA SER A 70 0.49 -1.26 -9.32
C SER A 70 -0.36 -0.02 -9.60
N TYR A 71 -1.45 -0.17 -10.35
CA TYR A 71 -2.42 0.89 -10.60
C TYR A 71 -3.14 1.31 -9.32
N PHE A 72 -3.50 0.35 -8.45
CA PHE A 72 -4.10 0.66 -7.16
C PHE A 72 -3.15 1.49 -6.27
N ARG A 73 -1.89 1.07 -6.11
CA ARG A 73 -0.90 1.82 -5.31
C ARG A 73 -0.61 3.21 -5.89
N ALA A 74 -0.50 3.30 -7.21
CA ALA A 74 -0.35 4.58 -7.90
C ALA A 74 -1.55 5.51 -7.65
N TRP A 75 -2.77 4.97 -7.72
CA TRP A 75 -3.99 5.73 -7.47
C TRP A 75 -4.06 6.24 -6.04
N VAL A 76 -3.84 5.36 -5.07
CA VAL A 76 -3.79 5.73 -3.64
C VAL A 76 -2.72 6.78 -3.38
N ALA A 77 -1.55 6.67 -4.01
CA ALA A 77 -0.51 7.67 -3.87
C ALA A 77 -0.95 9.03 -4.43
N GLU A 78 -1.54 9.06 -5.62
CA GLU A 78 -2.10 10.30 -6.19
C GLU A 78 -3.16 10.90 -5.26
N LEU A 79 -4.04 10.08 -4.66
CA LEU A 79 -4.97 10.54 -3.63
C LEU A 79 -4.22 11.16 -2.46
N ILE A 80 -3.36 10.40 -1.76
CA ILE A 80 -2.67 10.84 -0.55
C ILE A 80 -1.82 12.12 -0.75
N PHE A 81 -1.23 12.30 -1.94
CA PHE A 81 -0.41 13.46 -2.29
C PHE A 81 -1.21 14.63 -2.90
N SER A 82 -2.50 14.42 -3.16
CA SER A 82 -3.39 15.48 -3.66
C SER A 82 -3.94 16.37 -2.53
N GLU A 83 -5.01 17.10 -2.83
CA GLU A 83 -5.68 18.11 -2.00
C GLU A 83 -6.22 17.61 -0.64
N PHE A 84 -5.98 16.36 -0.26
CA PHE A 84 -6.39 15.85 1.05
C PHE A 84 -5.49 16.32 2.19
N GLU A 85 -4.26 16.75 1.90
CA GLU A 85 -3.29 17.24 2.90
C GLU A 85 -3.07 16.21 4.02
N TYR A 86 -2.95 14.93 3.66
CA TYR A 86 -2.76 13.86 4.65
C TYR A 86 -1.50 14.11 5.50
N PHE A 87 -0.43 14.57 4.85
CA PHE A 87 0.80 15.03 5.50
C PHE A 87 0.76 16.53 5.75
N SER A 88 1.05 16.94 6.97
CA SER A 88 1.31 18.34 7.33
C SER A 88 2.73 18.75 6.96
N GLU A 89 3.00 20.05 6.93
CA GLU A 89 4.33 20.62 6.61
C GLU A 89 5.46 20.05 7.50
N ASN A 90 5.17 19.71 8.75
CA ASN A 90 6.15 19.13 9.68
C ASN A 90 6.41 17.63 9.47
N GLU A 91 5.72 17.00 8.51
CA GLU A 91 5.80 15.56 8.22
C GLU A 91 6.45 15.25 6.87
N MET A 92 7.21 16.20 6.31
CA MET A 92 7.92 16.04 5.03
C MET A 92 8.74 14.75 4.94
N GLY A 93 9.42 14.34 6.02
CA GLY A 93 10.19 13.10 6.02
C GLY A 93 9.32 11.84 5.85
N LEU A 94 8.13 11.82 6.45
CA LEU A 94 7.17 10.73 6.29
C LEU A 94 6.54 10.74 4.89
N GLN A 95 6.25 11.93 4.37
CA GLN A 95 5.78 12.10 2.98
C GLN A 95 6.82 11.58 1.98
N GLN A 96 8.10 11.94 2.13
CA GLN A 96 9.18 11.45 1.27
C GLN A 96 9.32 9.92 1.35
N LEU A 97 9.19 9.35 2.55
CA LEU A 97 9.22 7.90 2.74
C LEU A 97 8.03 7.21 2.03
N PHE A 98 6.84 7.78 2.10
CA PHE A 98 5.67 7.27 1.36
C PHE A 98 5.93 7.31 -0.15
N SER A 99 6.42 8.45 -0.67
CA SER A 99 6.77 8.63 -2.09
C SER A 99 7.81 7.59 -2.54
N ALA A 100 8.87 7.39 -1.75
CA ALA A 100 9.90 6.41 -2.01
C ALA A 100 9.36 4.97 -2.03
N CYS A 101 8.49 4.60 -1.09
CA CYS A 101 7.80 3.31 -1.08
C CYS A 101 7.00 3.09 -2.36
N VAL A 102 6.18 4.06 -2.76
CA VAL A 102 5.34 3.95 -3.97
C VAL A 102 6.22 3.80 -5.20
N ARG A 103 7.23 4.67 -5.36
CA ARG A 103 8.16 4.60 -6.50
C ARG A 103 8.87 3.26 -6.57
N ALA A 104 9.42 2.78 -5.46
CA ALA A 104 10.02 1.44 -5.39
C ALA A 104 9.02 0.34 -5.79
N SER A 105 7.75 0.47 -5.40
CA SER A 105 6.70 -0.50 -5.77
C SER A 105 6.32 -0.47 -7.25
N LEU A 106 6.59 0.62 -7.96
CA LEU A 106 6.25 0.82 -9.38
C LEU A 106 7.46 0.61 -10.33
N THR A 107 8.68 0.68 -9.81
CA THR A 107 9.92 0.49 -10.59
C THR A 107 9.94 -0.87 -11.32
N GLY A 108 10.42 -0.86 -12.57
CA GLY A 108 10.60 -2.08 -13.38
C GLY A 108 9.33 -2.67 -13.98
N LYS A 109 8.16 -2.09 -13.71
CA LYS A 109 6.85 -2.60 -14.15
C LYS A 109 6.28 -1.91 -15.41
N ALA A 110 6.91 -0.84 -15.88
CA ALA A 110 6.58 -0.18 -17.15
C ALA A 110 6.90 -1.04 -18.39
N SER A 111 7.71 -2.09 -18.19
CA SER A 111 8.37 -2.88 -19.24
C SER A 111 7.42 -3.70 -20.13
N TYR A 112 6.12 -3.76 -19.84
CA TYR A 112 5.17 -4.54 -20.62
C TYR A 112 4.73 -3.88 -21.94
N LYS A 113 5.03 -2.58 -22.15
CA LYS A 113 4.63 -1.85 -23.37
C LYS A 113 5.79 -1.33 -24.24
N ILE A 114 7.02 -1.39 -23.75
CA ILE A 114 8.19 -0.91 -24.48
C ILE A 114 8.67 -2.05 -25.40
N ASN A 115 8.90 -1.76 -26.69
CA ASN A 115 9.47 -2.75 -27.61
C ASN A 115 10.82 -3.25 -27.06
N PHE A 116 11.13 -4.54 -27.22
CA PHE A 116 12.40 -5.14 -26.81
C PHE A 116 13.63 -4.32 -27.29
N GLU A 117 13.55 -3.72 -28.49
CA GLU A 117 14.62 -2.87 -29.03
C GLU A 117 14.74 -1.52 -28.30
N GLU A 118 13.61 -0.89 -27.95
CA GLU A 118 13.59 0.35 -27.16
C GLU A 118 14.10 0.09 -25.74
N ALA A 119 13.68 -1.01 -25.10
CA ALA A 119 14.18 -1.42 -23.80
C ALA A 119 15.69 -1.69 -23.83
N LYS A 120 16.20 -2.28 -24.92
CA LYS A 120 17.63 -2.51 -25.14
C LYS A 120 18.41 -1.21 -25.38
N SER A 121 17.81 -0.23 -26.06
CA SER A 121 18.41 1.09 -26.25
C SER A 121 18.45 1.90 -24.95
N PHE A 122 17.38 1.86 -24.15
CA PHE A 122 17.28 2.52 -22.86
C PHE A 122 18.29 1.94 -21.85
N ASN A 123 18.42 0.61 -21.81
CA ASN A 123 19.41 -0.06 -20.96
C ASN A 123 20.87 0.22 -21.33
N LYS A 124 21.16 0.75 -22.54
CA LYS A 124 22.51 1.21 -22.90
C LYS A 124 22.83 2.60 -22.36
N SER A 125 21.81 3.42 -22.07
CA SER A 125 21.96 4.79 -21.55
C SER A 125 21.85 4.90 -20.03
N VAL A 126 21.44 3.82 -19.35
CA VAL A 126 21.31 3.77 -17.89
C VAL A 126 22.50 3.01 -17.31
N ASP A 127 23.12 3.55 -16.26
CA ASP A 127 24.26 2.90 -15.63
C ASP A 127 23.86 1.56 -14.99
N PHE A 128 24.85 0.67 -14.86
CA PHE A 128 24.64 -0.68 -14.31
C PHE A 128 24.01 -0.66 -12.91
N ASN A 129 24.41 0.29 -12.05
CA ASN A 129 23.90 0.35 -10.68
C ASN A 129 22.42 0.77 -10.65
N THR A 130 21.99 1.65 -11.54
CA THR A 130 20.57 2.01 -11.65
C THR A 130 19.71 0.82 -12.11
N ILE A 131 20.20 0.02 -13.06
CA ILE A 131 19.52 -1.21 -13.50
C ILE A 131 19.47 -2.23 -12.35
N ASP A 132 20.59 -2.42 -11.65
CA ASP A 132 20.67 -3.36 -10.54
C ASP A 132 19.77 -2.93 -9.36
N LEU A 133 19.74 -1.63 -9.04
CA LEU A 133 18.82 -1.07 -8.05
C LEU A 133 17.36 -1.33 -8.42
N ALA A 134 16.99 -1.15 -9.69
CA ALA A 134 15.65 -1.41 -10.19
C ALA A 134 15.26 -2.90 -10.06
N ARG A 135 16.21 -3.82 -10.26
CA ARG A 135 16.00 -5.27 -10.05
C ARG A 135 15.73 -5.61 -8.58
N HIS A 136 16.31 -4.85 -7.65
CA HIS A 136 16.09 -5.01 -6.21
C HIS A 136 14.92 -4.19 -5.65
N SER A 137 14.12 -3.56 -6.52
CA SER A 137 13.01 -2.69 -6.13
C SER A 137 11.99 -3.35 -5.19
N SER A 138 11.67 -4.64 -5.38
CA SER A 138 10.78 -5.40 -4.50
C SER A 138 11.32 -5.54 -3.07
N LEU A 139 12.62 -5.76 -2.92
CA LEU A 139 13.29 -5.83 -1.62
C LEU A 139 13.26 -4.45 -0.96
N ILE A 140 13.64 -3.41 -1.70
CA ILE A 140 13.64 -2.02 -1.22
C ILE A 140 12.23 -1.62 -0.77
N PHE A 141 11.22 -1.88 -1.59
CA PHE A 141 9.81 -1.62 -1.26
C PHE A 141 9.40 -2.31 0.04
N SER A 142 9.71 -3.60 0.18
CA SER A 142 9.43 -4.37 1.40
C SER A 142 10.09 -3.75 2.63
N GLN A 143 11.39 -3.42 2.53
CA GLN A 143 12.16 -2.83 3.62
C GLN A 143 11.67 -1.43 4.01
N LEU A 144 11.26 -0.60 3.05
CA LEU A 144 10.73 0.75 3.31
C LEU A 144 9.29 0.72 3.85
N SER A 145 8.51 -0.32 3.53
CA SER A 145 7.10 -0.40 3.97
C SER A 145 6.95 -0.47 5.50
N PHE A 146 7.89 -1.08 6.22
CA PHE A 146 7.87 -1.17 7.68
C PHE A 146 8.11 0.16 8.41
N PRO A 147 9.18 0.94 8.13
CA PRO A 147 9.34 2.26 8.72
C PRO A 147 8.22 3.21 8.28
N LEU A 148 7.65 3.03 7.08
CA LEU A 148 6.46 3.78 6.67
C LEU A 148 5.26 3.45 7.57
N LEU A 149 4.98 2.17 7.80
CA LEU A 149 3.94 1.74 8.74
C LEU A 149 4.18 2.27 10.15
N GLU A 150 5.42 2.22 10.65
CA GLU A 150 5.77 2.76 11.96
C GLU A 150 5.46 4.27 12.04
N GLY A 151 5.85 5.04 11.03
CA GLY A 151 5.60 6.48 10.98
C GLY A 151 4.12 6.84 10.89
N VAL A 152 3.35 6.16 10.04
CA VAL A 152 1.90 6.35 9.90
C VAL A 152 1.15 5.94 11.16
N LEU A 153 1.57 4.88 11.83
CA LEU A 153 1.01 4.49 13.12
C LEU A 153 1.31 5.54 14.19
N LYS A 154 2.53 6.06 14.29
CA LYS A 154 2.87 7.12 15.25
C LYS A 154 2.07 8.39 15.00
N LYS A 155 1.90 8.78 13.73
CA LYS A 155 1.01 9.89 13.33
C LYS A 155 -0.43 9.67 13.78
N SER A 156 -0.97 8.48 13.55
CA SER A 156 -2.33 8.11 13.95
C SER A 156 -2.47 8.02 15.48
N CYS A 157 -1.40 7.61 16.16
CA CYS A 157 -1.32 7.45 17.60
C CYS A 157 -0.80 8.69 18.34
N LYS A 158 -0.81 9.87 17.71
CA LYS A 158 -0.17 11.11 18.22
C LYS A 158 -0.66 11.59 19.59
N GLU A 159 -1.83 11.14 20.04
CA GLU A 159 -2.32 11.42 21.40
C GLU A 159 -1.49 10.68 22.47
N TYR A 160 -0.94 9.51 22.13
CA TYR A 160 -0.26 8.62 23.07
C TYR A 160 1.25 8.57 22.86
N VAL A 161 1.72 8.73 21.62
CA VAL A 161 3.15 8.64 21.26
C VAL A 161 3.53 9.72 20.26
N ASP A 162 4.70 10.33 20.42
CA ASP A 162 5.23 11.27 19.42
C ASP A 162 5.93 10.56 18.24
N SER A 163 6.41 11.33 17.26
CA SER A 163 7.12 10.81 16.09
C SER A 163 8.43 10.08 16.45
N SER A 164 9.06 10.41 17.58
CA SER A 164 10.25 9.72 18.09
C SER A 164 9.92 8.43 18.85
N GLY A 165 8.64 8.20 19.16
CA GLY A 165 8.14 7.08 19.98
C GLY A 165 8.12 7.37 21.48
N LYS A 166 8.30 8.63 21.91
CA LYS A 166 8.15 9.01 23.31
C LYS A 166 6.69 8.93 23.72
N VAL A 167 6.41 8.39 24.90
CA VAL A 167 5.06 8.30 25.46
C VAL A 167 4.59 9.67 25.93
N LEU A 168 3.47 10.14 25.37
CA LEU A 168 2.80 11.41 25.69
C LEU A 168 1.64 11.23 26.68
N LYS A 169 1.01 10.05 26.67
CA LYS A 169 -0.09 9.68 27.57
C LYS A 169 0.10 8.24 28.03
N ASN A 170 -0.16 7.96 29.30
CA ASN A 170 -0.02 6.60 29.84
C ASN A 170 -1.00 5.64 29.15
N PHE A 171 -0.54 4.44 28.83
CA PHE A 171 -1.40 3.37 28.32
C PHE A 171 -0.90 1.99 28.76
N THR A 172 -1.79 1.01 28.67
CA THR A 172 -1.47 -0.38 28.98
C THR A 172 -1.65 -1.27 27.76
N VAL A 173 -0.81 -2.30 27.66
CA VAL A 173 -0.91 -3.35 26.65
C VAL A 173 -0.85 -4.73 27.33
N PRO A 174 -1.57 -5.74 26.81
CA PRO A 174 -1.51 -7.09 27.35
C PRO A 174 -0.09 -7.69 27.24
N LYS A 175 0.28 -8.58 28.18
CA LYS A 175 1.58 -9.29 28.16
C LYS A 175 1.89 -10.02 26.85
N HIS A 176 0.86 -10.59 26.22
CA HIS A 176 1.03 -11.30 24.94
C HIS A 176 1.33 -10.35 23.77
N ILE A 177 1.08 -9.05 23.91
CA ILE A 177 1.47 -8.00 22.97
C ILE A 177 2.91 -7.57 23.24
N HIS A 178 3.24 -7.25 24.49
CA HIS A 178 4.57 -6.79 24.88
C HIS A 178 4.90 -7.17 26.34
N PRO A 179 6.15 -7.54 26.66
CA PRO A 179 6.53 -7.93 28.03
C PRO A 179 6.29 -6.82 29.06
N LYS A 180 6.52 -5.57 28.67
CA LYS A 180 6.16 -4.38 29.45
C LYS A 180 4.70 -4.04 29.23
N GLU A 181 3.88 -4.18 30.27
CA GLU A 181 2.43 -3.97 30.22
C GLU A 181 2.01 -2.51 30.34
N VAL A 182 2.81 -1.66 30.99
CA VAL A 182 2.46 -0.26 31.27
C VAL A 182 3.50 0.65 30.66
N PHE A 183 3.07 1.55 29.79
CA PHE A 183 3.88 2.61 29.22
C PHE A 183 3.50 3.93 29.90
N ARG A 184 4.48 4.59 30.52
CA ARG A 184 4.28 5.84 31.27
C ARG A 184 4.97 7.01 30.60
N VAL A 185 4.39 8.19 30.75
CA VAL A 185 5.06 9.45 30.43
C VAL A 185 6.37 9.53 31.22
N ASN A 186 7.43 9.98 30.55
CA ASN A 186 8.81 10.03 31.04
C ASN A 186 9.51 8.66 31.20
N ASP A 187 8.91 7.56 30.76
CA ASP A 187 9.67 6.32 30.61
C ASP A 187 10.80 6.54 29.59
N PRO A 188 12.03 6.06 29.87
CA PRO A 188 13.14 6.16 28.91
C PRO A 188 12.92 5.27 27.68
N VAL A 189 12.01 4.32 27.77
CA VAL A 189 11.70 3.35 26.71
C VAL A 189 10.84 4.03 25.64
N ARG A 190 11.35 4.08 24.42
CA ARG A 190 10.61 4.53 23.24
C ARG A 190 9.77 3.40 22.66
N VAL A 191 8.58 3.74 22.17
CA VAL A 191 7.66 2.83 21.50
C VAL A 191 8.00 2.80 20.00
N SER A 192 8.73 1.76 19.59
CA SER A 192 9.08 1.46 18.19
C SER A 192 8.56 0.10 17.72
N SER A 193 7.86 -0.63 18.60
CA SER A 193 7.28 -1.92 18.25
C SER A 193 6.00 -1.74 17.44
N LEU A 194 6.03 -2.19 16.18
CA LEU A 194 4.84 -2.23 15.32
C LEU A 194 3.68 -2.98 15.97
N LYS A 195 3.96 -4.04 16.73
CA LYS A 195 2.94 -4.83 17.44
C LYS A 195 2.20 -3.99 18.49
N VAL A 196 2.95 -3.17 19.25
CA VAL A 196 2.39 -2.26 20.26
C VAL A 196 1.60 -1.14 19.58
N LEU A 197 2.16 -0.54 18.53
CA LEU A 197 1.53 0.56 17.81
C LEU A 197 0.22 0.13 17.10
N LEU A 198 0.21 -1.05 16.47
CA LEU A 198 -0.99 -1.63 15.85
C LEU A 198 -2.06 -1.94 16.90
N TYR A 199 -1.67 -2.54 18.02
CA TYR A 199 -2.58 -2.78 19.14
C TYR A 199 -3.17 -1.47 19.66
N LEU A 200 -2.32 -0.46 19.87
CA LEU A 200 -2.75 0.84 20.38
C LEU A 200 -3.75 1.52 19.44
N LEU A 201 -3.46 1.53 18.13
CA LEU A 201 -4.38 2.05 17.13
C LEU A 201 -5.72 1.31 17.20
N HIS A 202 -5.70 -0.02 17.08
CA HIS A 202 -6.90 -0.86 17.00
C HIS A 202 -7.74 -0.89 18.28
N ALA A 203 -7.11 -0.87 19.45
CA ALA A 203 -7.80 -1.05 20.73
C ALA A 203 -8.16 0.25 21.43
N LYS A 204 -7.51 1.38 21.11
CA LYS A 204 -7.67 2.64 21.85
C LYS A 204 -8.04 3.85 21.00
N ILE A 205 -7.67 3.87 19.72
CA ILE A 205 -7.73 5.09 18.91
C ILE A 205 -8.74 4.98 17.77
N SER A 206 -8.82 3.81 17.13
CA SER A 206 -9.70 3.61 15.99
C SER A 206 -11.16 3.85 16.37
N ASN A 207 -11.83 4.67 15.57
CA ASN A 207 -13.29 4.74 15.56
C ASN A 207 -13.88 3.39 15.12
N LEU A 208 -15.21 3.22 15.22
CA LEU A 208 -15.88 1.97 14.87
C LEU A 208 -15.56 1.49 13.44
N ASP A 209 -15.51 2.41 12.48
CA ASP A 209 -15.25 2.07 11.08
C ASP A 209 -13.80 1.59 10.88
N LEU A 210 -12.81 2.36 11.30
CA LEU A 210 -11.40 1.95 11.21
C LEU A 210 -11.14 0.65 11.98
N HIS A 211 -11.80 0.46 13.13
CA HIS A 211 -11.69 -0.79 13.89
C HIS A 211 -12.15 -2.00 13.08
N ILE A 212 -13.29 -1.89 12.38
CA ILE A 212 -13.80 -2.93 11.49
C ILE A 212 -12.82 -3.18 10.35
N GLN A 213 -12.37 -2.13 9.65
CA GLN A 213 -11.44 -2.25 8.52
C GLN A 213 -10.12 -2.91 8.92
N LEU A 214 -9.55 -2.54 10.07
CA LEU A 214 -8.32 -3.16 10.59
C LEU A 214 -8.55 -4.62 10.99
N THR A 215 -9.69 -4.93 11.61
CA THR A 215 -10.04 -6.31 11.99
C THR A 215 -10.15 -7.21 10.75
N GLU A 216 -10.83 -6.74 9.71
CA GLU A 216 -10.93 -7.45 8.43
C GLU A 216 -9.55 -7.63 7.78
N MET A 217 -8.71 -6.59 7.77
CA MET A 217 -7.34 -6.68 7.27
C MET A 217 -6.52 -7.72 8.04
N PHE A 218 -6.63 -7.77 9.37
CA PHE A 218 -5.94 -8.78 10.18
C PHE A 218 -6.43 -10.20 9.86
N GLN A 219 -7.74 -10.40 9.69
CA GLN A 219 -8.31 -11.69 9.28
C GLN A 219 -7.84 -12.10 7.86
N ILE A 220 -7.76 -11.15 6.92
CA ILE A 220 -7.23 -11.40 5.58
C ILE A 220 -5.76 -11.82 5.65
N ILE A 221 -4.95 -11.17 6.51
CA ILE A 221 -3.55 -11.53 6.71
C ILE A 221 -3.44 -12.94 7.31
N GLU A 222 -4.22 -13.24 8.34
CA GLU A 222 -4.25 -14.55 8.99
C GLU A 222 -4.59 -15.68 8.02
N LYS A 223 -5.64 -15.47 7.21
CA LYS A 223 -6.07 -16.42 6.18
C LYS A 223 -5.06 -16.57 5.04
N THR A 224 -4.56 -15.46 4.51
CA THR A 224 -3.68 -15.45 3.33
C THR A 224 -2.31 -16.07 3.62
N TRP A 225 -1.82 -15.86 4.85
CA TRP A 225 -0.49 -16.31 5.27
C TRP A 225 -0.52 -17.54 6.17
N ASN A 226 -1.71 -18.10 6.44
CA ASN A 226 -1.94 -19.26 7.30
C ASN A 226 -1.27 -19.08 8.68
N VAL A 227 -1.60 -17.97 9.35
CA VAL A 227 -1.07 -17.61 10.68
C VAL A 227 -2.20 -17.31 11.64
N ASN A 228 -1.96 -17.51 12.95
CA ASN A 228 -2.99 -17.34 13.99
C ASN A 228 -3.03 -15.93 14.62
N ASN A 229 -2.11 -15.04 14.26
CA ASN A 229 -2.05 -13.70 14.84
C ASN A 229 -1.36 -12.72 13.89
N ALA A 230 -2.14 -11.87 13.21
CA ALA A 230 -1.62 -10.91 12.23
C ALA A 230 -0.58 -9.96 12.83
N LEU A 231 -0.85 -9.38 14.02
CA LEU A 231 0.03 -8.39 14.65
C LEU A 231 1.41 -8.95 14.94
N ASN A 232 1.45 -10.18 15.46
CA ASN A 232 2.70 -10.89 15.74
C ASN A 232 3.44 -11.27 14.45
N THR A 233 2.71 -11.66 13.41
CA THR A 233 3.28 -11.97 12.10
C THR A 233 3.91 -10.75 11.45
N ILE A 234 3.22 -9.61 11.41
CA ILE A 234 3.76 -8.33 10.88
C ILE A 234 5.02 -7.93 11.64
N TYR A 235 5.00 -8.04 12.97
CA TYR A 235 6.18 -7.77 13.80
C TYR A 235 7.35 -8.70 13.47
N LYS A 236 7.10 -10.01 13.29
CA LYS A 236 8.12 -10.98 12.91
C LYS A 236 8.66 -10.71 11.50
N TRP A 237 7.81 -10.33 10.54
CA TRP A 237 8.23 -10.02 9.18
C TRP A 237 9.23 -8.88 9.13
N ARG A 238 9.08 -7.85 9.97
CA ARG A 238 10.10 -6.78 10.07
C ARG A 238 11.49 -7.36 10.38
N ASN A 239 11.56 -8.34 11.27
CA ASN A 239 12.83 -8.95 11.68
C ASN A 239 13.31 -10.02 10.68
N SER A 240 12.41 -10.76 10.04
CA SER A 240 12.77 -11.86 9.12
C SER A 240 13.02 -11.38 7.69
N SER A 241 12.39 -10.29 7.25
CA SER A 241 12.65 -9.70 5.92
C SER A 241 14.09 -9.20 5.80
N LEU A 242 14.78 -8.97 6.91
CA LEU A 242 16.22 -8.70 6.93
C LEU A 242 17.09 -9.93 6.57
N HIS A 243 16.51 -11.13 6.44
CA HIS A 243 17.24 -12.41 6.35
C HIS A 243 17.06 -13.23 5.05
N GLY A 244 16.60 -12.64 3.95
CA GLY A 244 16.73 -13.26 2.61
C GLY A 244 15.54 -14.04 2.04
N THR A 245 14.30 -13.89 2.53
CA THR A 245 13.17 -14.73 2.06
C THR A 245 12.56 -14.28 0.72
N ASP A 246 12.30 -15.20 -0.22
CA ASP A 246 11.80 -14.96 -1.59
C ASP A 246 10.40 -14.29 -1.73
N ILE A 247 9.73 -13.94 -0.63
CA ILE A 247 8.35 -13.41 -0.62
C ILE A 247 8.32 -11.91 -0.26
N TYR A 248 9.43 -11.20 -0.47
CA TYR A 248 9.58 -9.78 -0.14
C TYR A 248 8.48 -8.90 -0.67
N HIS A 249 8.12 -9.14 -1.93
CA HIS A 249 7.15 -8.33 -2.62
C HIS A 249 5.76 -8.43 -1.95
N SER A 250 5.23 -9.64 -1.75
CA SER A 250 3.90 -9.81 -1.16
C SER A 250 3.84 -9.33 0.29
N ILE A 251 4.92 -9.47 1.07
CA ILE A 251 5.03 -8.89 2.42
C ILE A 251 4.95 -7.36 2.35
N GLY A 252 5.77 -6.74 1.49
CA GLY A 252 5.77 -5.29 1.29
C GLY A 252 4.41 -4.77 0.84
N SER A 253 3.76 -5.48 -0.09
CA SER A 253 2.39 -5.19 -0.55
C SER A 253 1.38 -5.21 0.61
N THR A 254 1.41 -6.26 1.43
CA THR A 254 0.52 -6.43 2.58
C THR A 254 0.70 -5.30 3.60
N VAL A 255 1.94 -4.98 3.94
CA VAL A 255 2.28 -3.92 4.89
C VAL A 255 1.90 -2.55 4.34
N PHE A 256 2.15 -2.30 3.05
CA PHE A 256 1.76 -1.05 2.39
C PHE A 256 0.24 -0.89 2.33
N ASN A 257 -0.51 -1.95 2.04
CA ASN A 257 -1.98 -1.88 2.03
C ASN A 257 -2.56 -1.63 3.43
N LEU A 258 -1.89 -2.08 4.50
CA LEU A 258 -2.25 -1.69 5.86
C LEU A 258 -2.00 -0.20 6.10
N VAL A 259 -0.89 0.34 5.60
CA VAL A 259 -0.63 1.80 5.60
C VAL A 259 -1.74 2.54 4.84
N THR A 260 -2.14 2.03 3.68
CA THR A 260 -3.22 2.62 2.86
C THR A 260 -4.51 2.71 3.63
N ILE A 261 -4.98 1.63 4.29
CA ILE A 261 -6.23 1.67 5.07
C ILE A 261 -6.18 2.74 6.18
N ILE A 262 -5.05 2.84 6.89
CA ILE A 262 -4.87 3.83 7.95
C ILE A 262 -4.87 5.26 7.37
N ALA A 263 -4.16 5.45 6.25
CA ALA A 263 -4.08 6.75 5.60
C ALA A 263 -5.43 7.20 5.00
N LEU A 264 -6.20 6.26 4.44
CA LEU A 264 -7.55 6.51 3.92
C LEU A 264 -8.50 6.98 5.03
N ASP A 265 -8.46 6.38 6.22
CA ASP A 265 -9.26 6.87 7.37
C ASP A 265 -8.88 8.33 7.71
N GLY A 266 -7.59 8.67 7.67
CA GLY A 266 -7.09 10.02 7.91
C GLY A 266 -7.61 11.07 6.92
N ILE A 267 -8.04 10.68 5.71
CA ILE A 267 -8.59 11.59 4.69
C ILE A 267 -10.10 11.41 4.48
N LYS A 268 -10.74 10.47 5.19
CA LYS A 268 -12.16 10.08 4.98
C LYS A 268 -13.11 11.27 4.93
N GLY A 269 -12.94 12.23 5.85
CA GLY A 269 -13.81 13.41 5.94
C GLY A 269 -13.72 14.36 4.73
N LYS A 270 -12.64 14.29 3.94
CA LYS A 270 -12.43 15.11 2.75
C LYS A 270 -12.65 14.32 1.45
N PHE A 271 -12.68 12.98 1.50
CA PHE A 271 -12.61 12.10 0.33
C PHE A 271 -13.63 12.47 -0.76
N GLU A 272 -14.92 12.42 -0.42
CA GLU A 272 -16.01 12.66 -1.36
C GLU A 272 -16.01 14.08 -1.94
N THR A 273 -15.49 15.06 -1.19
CA THR A 273 -15.43 16.44 -1.67
C THR A 273 -14.30 16.69 -2.66
N ALA A 274 -13.15 16.02 -2.52
CA ALA A 274 -12.02 16.26 -3.42
C ALA A 274 -11.98 15.29 -4.61
N ILE A 275 -12.65 14.13 -4.52
CA ILE A 275 -12.62 13.12 -5.59
C ILE A 275 -13.04 13.65 -6.97
N PRO A 276 -14.07 14.51 -7.14
CA PRO A 276 -14.47 14.99 -8.45
C PRO A 276 -13.40 15.88 -9.09
N TYR A 277 -12.70 16.68 -8.27
CA TYR A 277 -11.61 17.54 -8.73
C TYR A 277 -10.40 16.71 -9.17
N ILE A 278 -10.04 15.69 -8.39
CA ILE A 278 -8.94 14.77 -8.71
C ILE A 278 -9.24 14.01 -10.00
N ARG A 279 -10.47 13.50 -10.17
CA ARG A 279 -10.91 12.85 -11.41
C ARG A 279 -10.82 13.77 -12.61
N GLN A 280 -11.39 14.98 -12.53
CA GLN A 280 -11.31 15.95 -13.62
C GLN A 280 -9.85 16.27 -13.99
N LYS A 281 -8.96 16.39 -13.00
CA LYS A 281 -7.53 16.60 -13.20
C LYS A 281 -6.91 15.41 -13.94
N ILE A 282 -7.26 14.18 -13.58
CA ILE A 282 -6.79 12.97 -14.27
C ILE A 282 -7.35 12.86 -15.68
N ASP A 283 -8.66 13.05 -15.87
CA ASP A 283 -9.32 12.92 -17.18
C ASP A 283 -8.73 13.90 -18.19
N ARG A 284 -8.57 15.18 -17.80
CA ARG A 284 -7.92 16.19 -18.64
C ARG A 284 -6.51 15.76 -19.07
N ARG A 285 -5.76 15.12 -18.17
CA ARG A 285 -4.38 14.66 -18.41
C ARG A 285 -4.32 13.39 -19.26
N VAL A 286 -5.28 12.47 -19.10
CA VAL A 286 -5.37 11.24 -19.92
C VAL A 286 -5.80 11.60 -21.34
N SER A 287 -6.80 12.46 -21.50
CA SER A 287 -7.28 12.91 -22.82
C SER A 287 -6.25 13.72 -23.60
N SER A 288 -5.41 14.55 -22.95
CA SER A 288 -4.37 15.30 -23.64
C SER A 288 -3.32 14.38 -24.29
N ARG A 289 -3.01 13.24 -23.67
CA ARG A 289 -2.00 12.27 -24.18
C ARG A 289 -2.48 11.49 -25.40
N LEU A 290 -3.78 11.26 -25.53
CA LEU A 290 -4.36 10.59 -26.71
C LEU A 290 -4.35 11.49 -27.95
N ASN A 291 -4.32 12.81 -27.76
CA ASN A 291 -4.36 13.79 -28.83
C ASN A 291 -2.98 14.34 -29.22
N ASP A 292 -1.96 14.17 -28.37
CA ASP A 292 -0.60 14.63 -28.63
C ASP A 292 0.20 13.51 -29.32
N THR A 293 0.27 13.59 -30.65
CA THR A 293 1.06 12.68 -31.51
C THR A 293 2.50 13.15 -31.70
N SER A 294 2.89 14.24 -31.02
CA SER A 294 4.24 14.78 -31.11
C SER A 294 5.15 14.12 -30.06
N ASP A 295 6.28 13.56 -30.50
CA ASP A 295 7.37 12.95 -29.71
C ASP A 295 8.03 13.88 -28.67
N SER A 296 7.43 15.03 -28.37
CA SER A 296 7.86 15.84 -27.25
C SER A 296 7.36 15.20 -25.96
N TYR A 297 8.24 14.47 -25.27
CA TYR A 297 8.12 14.07 -23.87
C TYR A 297 8.03 15.31 -22.97
N GLN A 298 7.05 16.20 -23.16
CA GLN A 298 6.59 17.07 -22.10
C GLN A 298 5.99 16.13 -21.05
N ARG A 299 6.82 15.72 -20.09
CA ARG A 299 6.41 14.92 -18.93
C ARG A 299 5.18 15.59 -18.34
N ALA A 300 4.01 15.01 -18.57
CA ALA A 300 2.82 15.40 -17.83
C ALA A 300 3.17 15.37 -16.34
N ASN A 301 2.63 16.33 -15.56
CA ASN A 301 2.82 16.44 -14.11
C ASN A 301 2.16 15.27 -13.36
N TRP A 302 2.59 14.05 -13.65
CA TRP A 302 2.27 12.82 -12.95
C TRP A 302 3.20 12.75 -11.77
N GLU A 303 2.64 12.65 -10.56
CA GLU A 303 3.47 12.19 -9.46
C GLU A 303 3.45 10.67 -9.38
N PHE A 304 2.26 10.05 -9.53
CA PHE A 304 2.13 8.59 -9.42
C PHE A 304 1.11 7.90 -10.36
N TYR A 305 0.00 8.54 -10.77
CA TYR A 305 -1.07 7.87 -11.56
C TYR A 305 -1.35 8.49 -12.94
N PRO A 306 -1.55 7.69 -14.02
CA PRO A 306 -1.32 6.24 -14.07
C PRO A 306 0.16 5.90 -13.88
N PRO A 307 0.50 4.66 -13.48
CA PRO A 307 1.88 4.32 -13.13
C PRO A 307 2.88 4.38 -14.31
N PHE A 308 2.42 4.41 -15.58
CA PHE A 308 3.25 4.30 -16.81
C PHE A 308 2.69 5.12 -18.00
#